data_AF-A0A9W4URP8-F1
#
_entry.id   AF-A0A9W4URP8-F1
#
_cell.length_a   1.000
_cell.length_b   1.000
_cell.length_c   1.000
_cell.angle_alpha   90.00
_cell.angle_beta   90.00
_cell.angle_gamma   90.00
#
_symmetry.space_group_name_H-M   'P 1'
#
loop_
_entity.id
_entity.type
_entity.pdbx_description
1 polymer ?
#
loop_
_entity_poly.entity_id
_entity_poly.type
_entity_poly.pdbx_seq_one_letter_code
_entity_poly.pdbx_strand_id
1 'polypeptide(L)'
;MSDLKASVVETKNGFHVEGYEKIEYDFTFLDGIFNTENGQLAKCYERWGRALAVMDLNIFNMYGEQMQKYFDHHGLELRIHKTMIGEKAKSMDTLLSIVDSMTDFGIIRKEPVLVVGGGLVTDVAG
;
A
#
# COMPACT_ATOMS: atom_id res chain seq x y z
N MET A 1 -16.97 -24.09 16.95
CA MET A 1 -16.13 -23.31 16.01
C MET A 1 -16.63 -23.64 14.62
N SER A 2 -17.10 -22.65 13.86
CA SER A 2 -17.51 -22.88 12.47
C SER A 2 -16.28 -23.27 11.65
N ASP A 3 -16.33 -24.41 10.98
CA ASP A 3 -15.23 -24.91 10.15
C ASP A 3 -15.21 -24.07 8.87
N LEU A 4 -14.36 -23.03 8.80
CA LEU A 4 -14.20 -22.13 7.65
C LEU A 4 -13.43 -22.82 6.51
N LYS A 5 -13.96 -23.95 6.03
CA LYS A 5 -13.38 -24.71 4.93
C LYS A 5 -14.11 -24.38 3.64
N ALA A 6 -13.35 -23.97 2.63
CA ALA A 6 -13.87 -23.91 1.28
C ALA A 6 -14.36 -25.31 0.86
N SER A 7 -15.50 -25.37 0.17
CA SER A 7 -16.12 -26.62 -0.25
C SER A 7 -16.67 -26.51 -1.68
N VAL A 8 -16.71 -27.66 -2.35
CA VAL A 8 -17.36 -27.84 -3.65
C VAL A 8 -18.20 -29.11 -3.57
N VAL A 9 -19.48 -29.00 -3.90
CA VAL A 9 -20.43 -30.13 -3.85
C VAL A 9 -21.14 -30.24 -5.19
N GLU A 10 -21.13 -31.43 -5.79
CA GLU A 10 -21.91 -31.70 -7.00
C GLU A 10 -23.42 -31.65 -6.67
N THR A 11 -24.19 -31.00 -7.54
CA THR A 11 -25.64 -30.89 -7.48
C THR A 11 -26.24 -31.60 -8.69
N LYS A 12 -27.57 -31.77 -8.70
CA LYS A 12 -28.29 -32.44 -9.81
C LYS A 12 -27.92 -31.91 -11.21
N ASN A 13 -27.61 -30.61 -11.33
CA ASN A 13 -27.35 -29.94 -12.61
C ASN A 13 -26.05 -29.09 -12.61
N GLY A 14 -25.10 -29.30 -11.69
CA GLY A 14 -23.90 -28.44 -11.59
C GLY A 14 -23.14 -28.57 -10.27
N PHE A 15 -22.51 -27.49 -9.80
CA PHE A 15 -21.73 -27.47 -8.55
C PHE A 15 -22.17 -26.33 -7.63
N HIS A 16 -22.20 -26.60 -6.32
CA HIS A 16 -22.30 -25.60 -5.26
C HIS A 16 -20.91 -25.34 -4.69
N VAL A 17 -20.47 -24.08 -4.67
CA VAL A 17 -19.13 -23.68 -4.22
C VAL A 17 -19.27 -22.69 -3.08
N GLU A 18 -18.61 -22.97 -1.96
CA GLU A 18 -18.50 -22.06 -0.82
C GLU A 18 -17.02 -21.80 -0.52
N GLY A 19 -16.64 -20.55 -0.34
CA GLY A 19 -15.28 -20.13 -0.02
C GLY A 19 -15.28 -19.17 1.16
N TYR A 20 -14.17 -19.16 1.90
CA TYR A 20 -13.96 -18.26 3.02
C TYR A 20 -12.59 -17.62 2.88
N GLU A 21 -12.53 -16.29 2.99
CA GLU A 21 -11.28 -15.53 2.99
C GLU A 21 -11.22 -14.67 4.25
N LYS A 22 -10.07 -14.66 4.92
CA LYS A 22 -9.87 -13.83 6.12
C LYS A 22 -9.58 -12.39 5.70
N ILE A 23 -10.30 -11.44 6.30
CA ILE A 23 -9.99 -10.01 6.22
C ILE A 23 -9.52 -9.57 7.61
N GLU A 24 -8.34 -8.96 7.68
CA GLU A 24 -7.72 -8.50 8.92
C GLU A 24 -6.84 -7.29 8.62
N TYR A 25 -6.93 -6.26 9.48
CA TYR A 25 -6.13 -5.05 9.40
C TYR A 25 -6.13 -4.36 10.77
N ASP A 26 -5.09 -3.55 11.02
CA ASP A 26 -4.88 -2.85 12.28
C ASP A 26 -4.74 -1.34 12.04
N PHE A 27 -5.06 -0.55 13.07
CA PHE A 27 -4.72 0.87 13.14
C PHE A 27 -3.73 1.09 14.27
N THR A 28 -2.64 1.79 13.97
CA THR A 28 -1.63 2.16 14.96
C THR A 28 -1.47 3.67 14.98
N PHE A 29 -1.62 4.27 16.14
CA PHE A 29 -1.31 5.68 16.36
C PHE A 29 0.18 5.83 16.63
N LEU A 30 0.82 6.76 15.94
CA LEU A 30 2.24 7.03 16.10
C LEU A 30 2.53 8.51 15.85
N ASP A 31 3.09 9.17 16.85
CA ASP A 31 3.57 10.53 16.72
C ASP A 31 4.92 10.54 16.00
N GLY A 32 4.98 11.29 14.89
CA GLY A 32 6.20 11.41 14.08
C GLY A 32 6.55 10.12 13.35
N ILE A 33 5.69 9.66 12.44
CA ILE A 33 5.91 8.45 11.62
C ILE A 33 7.25 8.43 10.86
N PHE A 34 7.78 9.61 10.50
CA PHE A 34 9.09 9.77 9.85
C PHE A 34 10.20 10.26 10.80
N ASN A 35 10.01 10.18 12.12
CA ASN A 35 11.11 10.31 13.06
C ASN A 35 11.97 9.05 13.00
N THR A 36 13.28 9.20 12.77
CA THR A 36 14.24 8.10 12.65
C THR A 36 14.33 7.21 13.90
N GLU A 37 13.94 7.71 15.07
CA GLU A 37 13.86 6.91 16.30
C GLU A 37 12.69 5.90 16.28
N ASN A 38 11.67 6.14 15.45
CA ASN A 38 10.48 5.31 15.32
C ASN A 38 10.67 4.23 14.25
N GLY A 39 11.07 3.01 14.63
CA GLY A 39 11.26 1.91 13.68
C GLY A 39 9.99 1.24 13.13
N GLN A 40 8.78 1.67 13.51
CA GLN A 40 7.53 0.98 13.19
C GLN A 40 7.28 0.91 11.67
N LEU A 41 7.49 2.00 10.93
CA LEU A 41 7.31 2.01 9.48
C LEU A 41 8.38 1.18 8.78
N ALA A 42 9.65 1.32 9.18
CA ALA A 42 10.77 0.57 8.61
C ALA A 42 10.56 -0.95 8.74
N LYS A 43 10.07 -1.42 9.90
CA LYS A 43 9.75 -2.85 10.14
C LYS A 43 8.77 -3.45 9.13
N CYS A 44 7.85 -2.65 8.59
CA CYS A 44 6.92 -3.12 7.54
C CYS A 44 7.65 -3.45 6.22
N TYR A 45 8.83 -2.84 5.99
CA TYR A 45 9.60 -2.92 4.75
C TYR A 45 10.96 -3.63 4.90
N GLU A 46 11.43 -3.91 6.12
CA GLU A 46 12.69 -4.61 6.41
C GLU A 46 12.84 -5.91 5.59
N ARG A 47 11.77 -6.70 5.48
CA ARG A 47 11.80 -7.97 4.72
C ARG A 47 12.03 -7.80 3.21
N TRP A 48 11.75 -6.61 2.68
CA TRP A 48 11.85 -6.28 1.26
C TRP A 48 13.11 -5.49 0.93
N GLY A 49 13.63 -4.73 1.91
CA GLY A 49 14.78 -3.85 1.75
C GLY A 49 14.48 -2.56 0.97
N ARG A 50 13.22 -2.36 0.54
CA ARG A 50 12.79 -1.22 -0.27
C ARG A 50 11.31 -0.94 -0.12
N ALA A 51 10.87 0.24 -0.55
CA ALA A 51 9.48 0.66 -0.59
C ALA A 51 9.17 1.48 -1.85
N LEU A 52 8.02 1.19 -2.47
CA LEU A 52 7.36 2.11 -3.40
C LEU A 52 6.29 2.89 -2.64
N ALA A 53 6.42 4.21 -2.61
CA ALA A 53 5.46 5.10 -2.01
C ALA A 53 4.64 5.84 -3.08
N VAL A 54 3.32 5.80 -2.97
CA VAL A 54 2.39 6.68 -3.69
C VAL A 54 2.04 7.83 -2.76
N MET A 55 2.40 9.05 -3.16
CA MET A 55 2.33 10.21 -2.28
C MET A 55 1.67 11.41 -2.96
N ASP A 56 0.82 12.11 -2.23
CA ASP A 56 0.30 13.41 -2.66
C ASP A 56 1.45 14.43 -2.85
N LEU A 57 1.41 15.19 -3.93
CA LEU A 57 2.46 16.15 -4.25
C LEU A 57 2.63 17.25 -3.17
N ASN A 58 1.55 17.73 -2.55
CA ASN A 58 1.66 18.77 -1.52
C ASN A 58 2.27 18.19 -0.24
N ILE A 59 1.88 16.96 0.13
CA ILE A 59 2.48 16.26 1.27
C ILE A 59 3.96 15.95 0.97
N PHE A 60 4.29 15.54 -0.26
CA PHE A 60 5.69 15.33 -0.68
C PHE A 60 6.52 16.61 -0.53
N ASN A 61 5.97 17.77 -0.93
CA ASN A 61 6.68 19.04 -0.80
C ASN A 61 6.98 19.42 0.66
N MET A 62 6.19 18.94 1.62
CA MET A 62 6.37 19.21 3.05
C MET A 62 7.23 18.15 3.75
N TYR A 63 7.03 16.87 3.44
CA TYR A 63 7.58 15.75 4.20
C TYR A 63 8.51 14.83 3.38
N GLY A 64 8.64 15.03 2.08
CA GLY A 64 9.41 14.16 1.19
C GLY A 64 10.88 14.06 1.59
N GLU A 65 11.50 15.17 2.02
CA GLU A 65 12.89 15.16 2.51
C GLU A 65 13.01 14.40 3.84
N GLN A 66 12.07 14.59 4.77
CA GLN A 66 12.06 13.88 6.04
C GLN A 66 11.87 12.37 5.83
N MET A 67 10.96 12.01 4.92
CA MET A 67 10.70 10.63 4.55
C MET A 67 11.93 9.98 3.91
N GLN A 68 12.62 10.66 2.98
CA GLN A 68 13.85 10.13 2.40
C GLN A 68 14.91 9.88 3.48
N LYS A 69 15.15 10.85 4.38
CA LYS A 69 16.08 10.68 5.51
C LYS A 69 15.70 9.50 6.42
N TYR A 70 14.41 9.27 6.64
CA TYR A 70 13.93 8.15 7.43
C TYR A 70 14.30 6.81 6.78
N PHE A 71 13.98 6.63 5.49
CA PHE A 71 14.30 5.39 4.78
C PHE A 71 15.81 5.17 4.64
N ASP A 72 16.57 6.24 4.35
CA ASP A 72 18.04 6.19 4.30
C ASP A 72 18.65 5.78 5.65
N HIS A 73 18.15 6.32 6.76
CA HIS A 73 18.59 5.97 8.12
C HIS A 73 18.40 4.48 8.43
N HIS A 74 17.30 3.89 7.95
CA HIS A 74 16.99 2.47 8.12
C HIS A 74 17.57 1.57 7.02
N GLY A 75 18.35 2.13 6.08
CA GLY A 75 19.00 1.36 5.01
C GLY A 75 18.01 0.76 4.00
N LEU A 76 16.87 1.41 3.79
CA LEU A 76 15.82 0.98 2.88
C LEU A 76 15.80 1.86 1.62
N GLU A 77 15.76 1.24 0.44
CA GLU A 77 15.58 2.01 -0.80
C GLU A 77 14.15 2.56 -0.88
N LEU A 78 14.01 3.85 -1.20
CA LEU A 78 12.72 4.49 -1.35
C LEU A 78 12.53 5.02 -2.79
N ARG A 79 11.47 4.57 -3.46
CA ARG A 79 10.98 5.18 -4.70
C ARG A 79 9.63 5.84 -4.44
N ILE A 80 9.45 7.07 -4.92
CA ILE A 80 8.21 7.83 -4.71
C ILE A 80 7.53 8.12 -6.05
N HIS A 81 6.33 7.58 -6.23
CA HIS A 81 5.37 8.04 -7.23
C HIS A 81 4.60 9.23 -6.65
N LYS A 82 4.77 10.40 -7.26
CA LYS A 82 4.10 11.63 -6.84
C LYS A 82 2.86 11.81 -7.68
N THR A 83 1.73 12.03 -7.02
CA THR A 83 0.46 12.26 -7.69
C THR A 83 -0.19 13.53 -7.17
N MET A 84 -0.75 14.34 -8.07
CA MET A 84 -1.50 15.53 -7.71
C MET A 84 -2.98 15.17 -7.73
N ILE A 85 -3.56 14.87 -6.55
CA ILE A 85 -4.94 14.38 -6.49
C ILE A 85 -5.87 15.44 -5.90
N GLY A 86 -6.55 16.17 -6.79
CA GLY A 86 -7.83 16.82 -6.47
C GLY A 86 -9.00 15.98 -6.99
N GLU A 87 -10.25 16.37 -6.70
CA GLU A 87 -11.46 15.60 -7.10
C GLU A 87 -11.46 15.23 -8.59
N LYS A 88 -11.01 16.15 -9.46
CA LYS A 88 -10.93 15.92 -10.92
C LYS A 88 -9.86 14.91 -11.35
N ALA A 89 -8.88 14.63 -10.48
CA ALA A 89 -7.80 13.68 -10.71
C ALA A 89 -8.12 12.28 -10.16
N LYS A 90 -9.30 12.07 -9.57
CA LYS A 90 -9.84 10.73 -9.28
C LYS A 90 -10.32 10.09 -10.59
N SER A 91 -9.37 9.57 -11.35
CA SER A 91 -9.61 9.01 -12.69
C SER A 91 -8.86 7.69 -12.90
N MET A 92 -9.28 6.94 -13.92
CA MET A 92 -8.58 5.72 -14.34
C MET A 92 -7.15 6.02 -14.82
N ASP A 93 -6.92 7.17 -15.45
CA ASP A 93 -5.58 7.55 -15.91
C ASP A 93 -4.60 7.68 -14.73
N THR A 94 -5.06 8.28 -13.63
CA THR A 94 -4.26 8.37 -12.39
C THR A 94 -3.97 6.99 -11.81
N LEU A 95 -4.99 6.12 -11.72
CA LEU A 95 -4.78 4.74 -11.26
C LEU A 95 -3.79 3.99 -12.15
N LEU A 96 -3.92 4.08 -13.47
CA LEU A 96 -3.04 3.40 -14.42
C LEU A 96 -1.60 3.92 -14.30
N SER A 97 -1.39 5.22 -14.06
CA SER A 97 -0.05 5.76 -13.79
C SER A 97 0.61 5.19 -12.53
N ILE A 98 -0.18 4.84 -11.52
CA ILE A 98 0.30 4.15 -10.32
C ILE A 98 0.67 2.71 -10.66
N VAL A 99 -0.17 2.01 -11.45
CA VAL A 99 0.10 0.64 -11.92
C VAL A 99 1.37 0.58 -12.77
N ASP A 100 1.60 1.56 -13.64
CA ASP A 100 2.85 1.67 -14.41
C ASP A 100 4.06 1.84 -13.48
N SER A 101 3.93 2.65 -12.43
CA SER A 101 4.99 2.82 -11.44
C SER A 101 5.26 1.57 -10.61
N MET A 102 4.22 0.79 -10.28
CA MET A 102 4.35 -0.52 -9.65
C MET A 102 5.08 -1.52 -10.56
N THR A 103 4.78 -1.48 -11.85
CA THR A 103 5.43 -2.32 -12.88
C THR A 103 6.90 -1.95 -13.04
N ASP A 104 7.20 -0.65 -13.17
CA ASP A 104 8.57 -0.14 -13.30
C ASP A 104 9.42 -0.37 -12.05
N PHE A 105 8.81 -0.38 -10.86
CA PHE A 105 9.48 -0.73 -9.62
C PHE A 105 9.74 -2.25 -9.51
N GLY A 106 9.00 -3.04 -10.29
CA GLY A 106 9.03 -4.49 -10.22
C GLY A 106 8.50 -5.00 -8.89
N ILE A 107 7.34 -4.49 -8.46
CA ILE A 107 6.73 -4.88 -7.18
C ILE A 107 6.41 -6.39 -7.17
N ILE A 108 6.71 -7.07 -6.07
CA ILE A 108 6.43 -8.50 -5.91
C ILE A 108 5.00 -8.69 -5.38
N ARG A 109 4.33 -9.79 -5.72
CA ARG A 109 2.91 -10.09 -5.40
C ARG A 109 2.47 -9.81 -3.95
N LYS A 110 3.36 -9.92 -2.96
CA LYS A 110 3.05 -9.68 -1.54
C LYS A 110 3.71 -8.41 -0.97
N GLU A 111 4.53 -7.71 -1.76
CA GLU A 111 5.23 -6.48 -1.38
C GLU A 111 4.21 -5.34 -1.27
N PRO A 112 4.08 -4.68 -0.11
CA PRO A 112 3.08 -3.65 0.10
C PRO A 112 3.50 -2.36 -0.60
N VAL A 113 2.52 -1.63 -1.14
CA VAL A 113 2.70 -0.23 -1.57
C VAL A 113 2.43 0.67 -0.36
N LEU A 114 3.33 1.63 -0.13
CA LEU A 114 3.11 2.65 0.88
C LEU A 114 2.24 3.76 0.30
N VAL A 115 1.08 4.06 0.88
CA VAL A 115 0.23 5.17 0.44
C VAL A 115 0.26 6.28 1.49
N VAL A 116 0.64 7.49 1.08
CA VAL A 116 0.78 8.66 1.98
C VAL A 116 0.02 9.85 1.42
N GLY A 117 -1.11 10.18 2.04
CA GLY A 117 -1.94 11.30 1.62
C GLY A 117 -3.29 11.33 2.32
N GLY A 118 -4.19 12.18 1.82
CA GLY A 118 -5.58 12.20 2.25
C GLY A 118 -6.45 11.18 1.52
N GLY A 119 -7.77 11.24 1.77
CA GLY A 119 -8.74 10.27 1.27
C GLY A 119 -8.70 10.03 -0.25
N LEU A 120 -8.52 11.07 -1.06
CA LEU A 120 -8.49 10.90 -2.51
C LEU A 120 -7.29 10.09 -3.01
N VAL A 121 -6.15 10.17 -2.33
CA VAL A 121 -4.95 9.41 -2.71
C VAL A 121 -5.14 7.94 -2.33
N THR A 122 -5.66 7.69 -1.13
CA THR A 122 -5.96 6.34 -0.66
C THR A 122 -7.08 5.68 -1.44
N ASP A 123 -8.06 6.45 -1.94
CA ASP A 123 -9.16 5.94 -2.77
C ASP A 123 -8.69 5.46 -4.16
N VAL A 124 -7.68 6.12 -4.75
CA VAL A 124 -7.19 5.79 -6.09
C VAL A 124 -6.11 4.71 -6.02
N ALA A 125 -5.30 4.70 -4.96
CA ALA A 125 -4.20 3.75 -4.82
C ALA A 125 -4.60 2.42 -4.16
N GLY A 126 -5.68 2.40 -3.36
CA GLY A 126 -6.20 1.21 -2.67
C GLY A 126 -7.21 0.43 -3.50
#